data_AF-A0A6J4U220-F1
#
_entry.id   AF-A0A6J4U220-F1
#
_cell.length_a   1.000
_cell.length_b   1.000
_cell.length_c   1.000
_cell.angle_alpha   90.00
_cell.angle_beta   90.00
_cell.angle_gamma   90.00
#
_symmetry.space_group_name_H-M   'P 1'
#
loop_
_entity.id
_entity.type
_entity.pdbx_description
1 polymer ?
#
loop_
_entity_poly.entity_id
_entity_poly.type
_entity_poly.pdbx_seq_one_letter_code
_entity_poly.pdbx_strand_id
1 'polypeptide(L)'
;MTAFEQISSDERVRRGLRDVYGHVDEIEFYVGLFAEDRRPNSVLPSLIGRMVGIDAFSQAFTNPLLAPRIYTAATFSPLGMEVIRTTRTLSDVVHRNLPPGSPRHRVGMTRSDWRRVS
;
A
#
# COMPACT_ATOMS: atom_id res chain seq x y z
N MET A 1 6.69 -21.65 -12.48
CA MET A 1 6.10 -22.46 -11.39
C MET A 1 5.78 -23.81 -12.02
N THR A 2 5.94 -24.92 -11.30
CA THR A 2 5.71 -26.26 -11.88
C THR A 2 4.47 -26.95 -11.32
N ALA A 3 3.80 -26.35 -10.33
CA ALA A 3 2.61 -26.91 -9.69
C ALA A 3 1.71 -25.83 -9.08
N PHE A 4 0.40 -26.09 -8.99
CA PHE A 4 -0.60 -25.18 -8.40
C PHE A 4 -0.38 -24.97 -6.89
N GLU A 5 0.24 -25.93 -6.22
CA GLU A 5 0.65 -25.91 -4.81
C GLU A 5 1.67 -24.82 -4.49
N GLN A 6 2.39 -24.33 -5.51
CA GLN A 6 3.32 -23.21 -5.34
C GLN A 6 2.61 -21.85 -5.34
N ILE A 7 1.34 -21.79 -5.75
CA ILE A 7 0.54 -20.55 -5.79
C ILE A 7 -0.19 -20.38 -4.47
N SER A 8 -0.95 -21.39 -4.02
CA SER A 8 -1.78 -21.28 -2.81
C SER A 8 -1.81 -22.57 -2.01
N SER A 9 -1.85 -22.44 -0.69
CA SER A 9 -2.14 -23.53 0.24
C SER A 9 -3.63 -23.87 0.32
N ASP A 10 -4.54 -22.97 -0.11
CA ASP A 10 -5.99 -23.21 -0.10
C ASP A 10 -6.37 -24.20 -1.23
N GLU A 11 -6.86 -25.37 -0.84
CA GLU A 11 -7.34 -26.42 -1.77
C GLU A 11 -8.46 -25.91 -2.69
N ARG A 12 -9.34 -25.03 -2.18
CA ARG A 12 -10.43 -24.47 -2.99
C ARG A 12 -9.89 -23.59 -4.11
N VAL A 13 -8.85 -22.81 -3.84
CA VAL A 13 -8.17 -21.98 -4.85
C VAL A 13 -7.48 -22.87 -5.88
N ARG A 14 -6.72 -23.87 -5.42
CA ARG A 14 -6.01 -24.81 -6.31
C ARG A 14 -6.95 -25.56 -7.24
N ARG A 15 -8.07 -26.07 -6.74
CA ARG A 15 -9.09 -26.73 -7.56
C ARG A 15 -9.68 -25.77 -8.60
N GLY A 16 -10.07 -24.57 -8.19
CA GLY A 16 -10.61 -23.57 -9.10
C GLY A 16 -9.63 -23.19 -10.22
N LEU A 17 -8.35 -23.04 -9.90
CA LEU A 17 -7.32 -22.79 -10.91
C LEU A 17 -7.15 -23.99 -11.86
N ARG A 18 -7.16 -25.22 -11.35
CA ARG A 18 -7.04 -26.43 -12.17
C ARG A 18 -8.21 -26.59 -13.13
N ASP A 19 -9.43 -26.33 -12.65
CA ASP A 19 -10.65 -26.46 -13.45
C ASP A 19 -10.71 -25.44 -14.60
N VAL A 20 -10.17 -24.24 -14.40
CA VAL A 20 -10.18 -23.16 -15.41
C VAL A 20 -9.00 -23.25 -16.38
N TYR A 21 -7.78 -23.54 -15.89
CA TYR A 21 -6.55 -23.43 -16.70
C TYR A 21 -5.97 -24.77 -17.13
N GLY A 22 -6.27 -25.88 -16.43
CA GLY A 22 -5.70 -27.20 -16.70
C GLY A 22 -4.22 -27.35 -16.31
N HIS A 23 -3.38 -26.38 -16.67
CA HIS A 23 -1.94 -26.34 -16.38
C HIS A 23 -1.52 -25.01 -15.74
N VAL A 24 -0.47 -25.06 -14.92
CA VAL A 24 0.01 -23.90 -14.14
C VAL A 24 0.60 -22.78 -15.01
N ASP A 25 1.22 -23.14 -16.14
CA ASP A 25 1.83 -22.17 -17.07
C ASP A 25 0.80 -21.39 -17.88
N GLU A 26 -0.46 -21.83 -17.89
CA GLU A 26 -1.56 -21.14 -18.58
C GLU A 26 -2.22 -20.07 -17.70
N ILE A 27 -1.83 -19.96 -16.42
CA ILE A 27 -2.42 -19.00 -15.50
C ILE A 27 -1.98 -17.59 -15.89
N GLU A 28 -2.96 -16.73 -16.15
CA GLU A 28 -2.70 -15.34 -16.42
C GLU A 28 -2.12 -14.65 -15.19
N PHE A 29 -1.19 -13.73 -15.44
CA PHE A 29 -0.44 -13.03 -14.41
C PHE A 29 -1.32 -12.44 -13.30
N TYR A 30 -2.38 -11.72 -13.66
CA TYR A 30 -3.26 -11.07 -12.69
C TYR A 30 -3.98 -12.09 -11.80
N VAL A 31 -4.43 -13.21 -12.38
CA VAL A 31 -5.11 -14.27 -11.63
C VAL A 31 -4.15 -14.94 -10.66
N GLY A 32 -2.94 -15.28 -11.12
CA GLY A 32 -1.89 -15.83 -10.26
C GLY A 32 -1.56 -14.91 -9.07
N LEU A 33 -1.41 -13.61 -9.31
CA LEU A 33 -1.10 -12.63 -8.26
C LEU A 33 -2.14 -12.60 -7.12
N PHE A 34 -3.43 -12.72 -7.44
CA PHE A 34 -4.50 -12.68 -6.44
C PHE A 34 -4.86 -14.05 -5.87
N ALA A 35 -4.45 -15.13 -6.55
CA ALA A 35 -4.59 -16.48 -6.04
C ALA A 35 -3.53 -16.82 -4.98
N GLU A 36 -2.41 -16.08 -4.93
CA GLU A 36 -1.36 -16.30 -3.93
C GLU A 36 -1.84 -16.16 -2.48
N ASP A 37 -1.19 -16.92 -1.59
CA ASP A 37 -1.44 -16.81 -0.16
C ASP A 37 -1.02 -15.46 0.41
N ARG A 38 -1.88 -14.94 1.29
CA ARG A 38 -1.60 -13.71 2.06
C ARG A 38 -0.87 -14.04 3.36
N ARG A 39 0.13 -13.23 3.67
CA ARG A 39 0.77 -13.27 5.00
C ARG A 39 -0.18 -12.68 6.06
N PRO A 40 -0.08 -13.14 7.33
CA PRO A 40 -0.82 -12.53 8.43
C PRO A 40 -0.64 -11.00 8.46
N ASN A 41 -1.74 -10.29 8.67
CA ASN A 41 -1.81 -8.82 8.66
C ASN A 41 -1.49 -8.14 7.30
N SER A 42 -1.31 -8.88 6.21
CA SER A 42 -1.09 -8.29 4.89
C SER A 42 -2.41 -8.19 4.11
N VAL A 43 -2.64 -7.05 3.48
CA VAL A 43 -3.77 -6.85 2.55
C VAL A 43 -3.51 -7.56 1.22
N LEU A 44 -2.25 -7.64 0.81
CA LEU A 44 -1.82 -8.14 -0.49
C LEU A 44 -0.99 -9.43 -0.35
N PRO A 45 -1.07 -10.34 -1.34
CA PRO A 45 -0.12 -11.44 -1.47
C PRO A 45 1.33 -10.98 -1.70
N SER A 46 2.27 -11.92 -1.56
CA SER A 46 3.69 -11.58 -1.45
C SER A 46 4.26 -10.95 -2.72
N LEU A 47 3.92 -11.48 -3.90
CA LEU A 47 4.48 -10.99 -5.17
C LEU A 47 3.95 -9.60 -5.51
N ILE A 48 2.62 -9.42 -5.54
CA ILE A 48 2.02 -8.11 -5.83
C ILE A 48 2.43 -7.05 -4.79
N GLY A 49 2.54 -7.44 -3.52
CA GLY A 49 3.04 -6.55 -2.47
C GLY A 49 4.48 -6.08 -2.74
N ARG A 50 5.36 -6.95 -3.24
CA ARG A 50 6.74 -6.58 -3.63
C ARG A 50 6.75 -5.66 -4.84
N MET A 51 5.97 -5.97 -5.87
CA MET A 51 5.91 -5.16 -7.08
C MET A 51 5.41 -3.74 -6.79
N VAL A 52 4.29 -3.62 -6.08
CA VAL A 52 3.71 -2.33 -5.69
C VAL A 52 4.65 -1.58 -4.76
N GLY A 53 5.35 -2.27 -3.85
CA GLY A 53 6.36 -1.63 -3.00
C GLY A 53 7.48 -0.99 -3.81
N ILE A 54 8.05 -1.73 -4.78
CA ILE A 54 9.11 -1.21 -5.66
C ILE A 54 8.61 -0.01 -6.47
N ASP A 55 7.43 -0.12 -7.07
CA ASP A 55 6.85 0.96 -7.88
C ASP A 55 6.57 2.21 -7.02
N ALA A 56 5.92 2.03 -5.86
CA ALA A 56 5.60 3.13 -4.95
C ALA A 56 6.84 3.88 -4.48
N PHE A 57 7.92 3.18 -4.10
CA PHE A 57 9.18 3.84 -3.71
C PHE A 57 9.91 4.47 -4.89
N SER A 58 9.91 3.81 -6.05
CA SER A 58 10.48 4.37 -7.27
C SER A 58 9.80 5.68 -7.64
N GLN A 59 8.46 5.74 -7.59
CA GLN A 59 7.70 6.96 -7.86
C GLN A 59 7.89 8.02 -6.78
N ALA A 60 7.79 7.64 -5.50
CA ALA A 60 7.90 8.59 -4.40
C ALA A 60 9.27 9.28 -4.37
N PHE A 61 10.36 8.52 -4.49
CA PHE A 61 11.73 9.06 -4.40
C PHE A 61 12.21 9.76 -5.67
N THR A 62 11.62 9.46 -6.82
CA THR A 62 11.94 10.18 -8.07
C THR A 62 11.12 11.45 -8.26
N ASN A 63 10.22 11.78 -7.32
CA ASN A 63 9.49 13.03 -7.35
C ASN A 63 10.50 14.21 -7.35
N PRO A 64 10.49 15.08 -8.38
CA PRO A 64 11.42 16.21 -8.48
C PRO A 64 11.36 17.16 -7.28
N LEU A 65 10.23 17.20 -6.57
CA LEU A 65 10.07 18.01 -5.37
C LEU A 65 10.98 17.55 -4.23
N LEU A 66 11.46 16.30 -4.23
CA LEU A 66 12.43 15.80 -3.25
C LEU A 66 13.88 16.07 -3.65
N ALA A 67 14.14 16.60 -4.85
CA ALA A 67 15.50 16.93 -5.27
C ALA A 67 16.09 18.02 -4.34
N PRO A 68 17.35 17.93 -3.87
CA PRO A 68 17.90 18.86 -2.88
C PRO A 68 17.85 20.35 -3.27
N ARG A 69 17.91 20.65 -4.57
CA ARG A 69 17.83 22.03 -5.09
C ARG A 69 16.38 22.55 -5.16
N ILE A 70 15.40 21.66 -5.16
CA ILE A 70 13.97 21.99 -5.25
C ILE A 70 13.32 21.95 -3.86
N TYR A 71 13.73 21.02 -3.00
CA TYR A 71 13.23 20.88 -1.63
C TYR A 71 13.82 21.95 -0.69
N THR A 72 13.44 23.20 -0.92
CA THR A 72 13.97 24.36 -0.20
C THR A 72 12.87 25.37 0.13
N ALA A 73 13.16 26.27 1.08
CA ALA A 73 12.28 27.39 1.39
C ALA A 73 12.10 28.38 0.23
N ALA A 74 12.98 28.40 -0.77
CA ALA A 74 12.78 29.22 -1.96
C ALA A 74 11.61 28.69 -2.81
N THR A 75 11.43 27.37 -2.88
CA THR A 75 10.32 26.73 -3.61
C THR A 75 9.03 26.72 -2.78
N PHE A 76 9.13 26.36 -1.50
CA PHE A 76 7.97 26.09 -0.66
C PHE A 76 7.60 27.22 0.29
N SER A 77 8.36 28.31 0.35
CA SER A 77 8.37 29.32 1.43
C SER A 77 8.82 28.76 2.79
N PRO A 78 9.28 29.61 3.73
CA PRO A 78 9.59 29.17 5.09
C PRO A 78 8.39 28.52 5.80
N LEU A 79 7.18 29.08 5.63
CA LEU A 79 5.96 28.54 6.21
C LEU A 79 5.62 27.17 5.61
N GLY A 80 5.73 27.00 4.29
CA GLY A 80 5.44 25.72 3.64
C GLY A 80 6.44 24.64 4.05
N MET A 81 7.73 24.97 4.21
CA MET A 81 8.71 24.03 4.76
C MET A 81 8.34 23.58 6.17
N GLU A 82 7.89 24.49 7.03
CA GLU A 82 7.42 24.15 8.37
C GLU A 82 6.18 23.26 8.33
N VAL A 83 5.22 23.56 7.45
CA VAL A 83 4.02 22.72 7.24
C VAL A 83 4.41 21.31 6.80
N ILE A 84 5.34 21.15 5.84
CA ILE A 84 5.79 19.84 5.37
C ILE A 84 6.45 19.06 6.51
N ARG A 85 7.31 19.72 7.31
CA ARG A 85 8.05 19.08 8.42
C ARG A 85 7.15 18.67 9.59
N THR A 86 6.07 19.43 9.84
CA THR A 86 5.18 19.23 11.00
C THR A 86 3.98 18.35 10.70
N THR A 87 3.58 18.20 9.44
CA THR A 87 2.49 17.31 9.04
C THR A 87 2.97 15.85 9.12
N ARG A 88 2.56 15.11 10.16
CA ARG A 88 3.02 13.73 10.42
C ARG A 88 1.96 12.67 10.18
N THR A 89 0.70 13.06 10.21
CA THR A 89 -0.43 12.14 10.14
C THR A 89 -1.52 12.65 9.20
N LEU A 90 -2.34 11.73 8.70
CA LEU A 90 -3.58 12.11 7.98
C LEU A 90 -4.51 12.93 8.89
N SER A 91 -4.47 12.68 10.20
CA SER A 91 -5.21 13.46 11.19
C SER A 91 -4.81 14.93 11.18
N ASP A 92 -3.53 15.26 11.06
CA ASP A 92 -3.06 16.65 11.00
C ASP A 92 -3.63 17.36 9.76
N VAL A 93 -3.65 16.67 8.61
CA VAL A 93 -4.20 17.20 7.37
C VAL A 93 -5.70 17.45 7.51
N VAL A 94 -6.46 16.49 8.03
CA VAL A 94 -7.92 16.64 8.18
C VAL A 94 -8.25 17.80 9.11
N HIS A 95 -7.70 17.81 10.33
CA HIS A 95 -8.07 18.81 11.34
C HIS A 95 -7.62 20.23 10.99
N ARG A 96 -6.53 20.40 10.23
CA ARG A 96 -6.10 21.72 9.74
C ARG A 96 -7.11 22.35 8.77
N ASN A 97 -7.92 21.53 8.10
CA ASN A 97 -8.86 21.97 7.07
C ASN A 97 -10.33 21.99 7.56
N LEU A 98 -10.59 21.74 8.84
CA LEU A 98 -11.94 21.86 9.42
C LEU A 98 -12.19 23.29 9.94
N PRO A 99 -13.46 23.75 9.97
CA PRO A 99 -13.81 25.05 10.53
C PRO A 99 -13.32 25.20 11.99
N PRO A 100 -12.95 26.43 12.41
CA PRO A 100 -12.63 26.70 13.82
C PRO A 100 -13.74 26.23 14.76
N GLY A 101 -13.35 25.58 15.86
CA GLY A 101 -14.29 25.01 16.83
C GLY A 101 -14.85 23.64 16.48
N SER A 102 -14.48 23.05 15.34
CA SER A 102 -14.88 21.69 14.99
C SER A 102 -14.34 20.66 16.01
N PRO A 103 -15.13 19.64 16.38
CA PRO A 103 -14.66 18.58 17.26
C PRO A 103 -13.51 17.81 16.60
N ARG A 104 -12.57 17.30 17.41
CA ARG A 104 -11.54 16.40 16.89
C ARG A 104 -12.13 15.01 16.66
N HIS A 105 -11.90 14.48 15.47
CA HIS A 105 -12.30 13.13 15.07
C HIS A 105 -11.12 12.17 15.14
N ARG A 106 -11.41 10.88 15.37
CA ARG A 106 -10.40 9.83 15.17
C ARG A 106 -10.17 9.67 13.67
N VAL A 107 -8.95 9.91 13.22
CA VAL A 107 -8.52 9.74 11.82
C VAL A 107 -7.33 8.80 11.79
N GLY A 108 -7.43 7.73 11.00
CA GLY A 108 -6.38 6.73 10.83
C GLY A 108 -6.68 5.82 9.64
N MET A 109 -5.69 5.04 9.21
CA MET A 109 -5.81 4.09 8.09
C MET A 109 -6.17 2.67 8.54
N THR A 110 -6.55 2.51 9.81
CA THR A 110 -7.02 1.24 10.39
C THR A 110 -8.28 1.50 11.19
N ARG A 111 -9.10 0.46 11.35
CA ARG A 111 -10.26 0.51 12.24
C ARG A 111 -9.82 0.68 13.70
N SER A 112 -10.67 1.29 14.52
CA SER A 112 -10.38 1.55 15.94
C SER A 112 -10.17 0.29 16.78
N ASP A 113 -10.80 -0.81 16.37
CA ASP A 113 -10.73 -2.12 17.01
C ASP A 113 -9.66 -3.05 16.41
N TRP A 114 -8.96 -2.60 15.37
CA TRP A 114 -7.96 -3.43 14.70
C TRP A 114 -6.73 -3.66 15.58
N ARG A 115 -6.28 -4.93 15.62
CA ARG A 115 -5.05 -5.34 16.31
C ARG A 115 -4.22 -6.21 15.37
N ARG A 116 -2.91 -5.97 15.37
CA ARG A 116 -1.95 -6.83 14.67
C ARG A 116 -1.91 -8.18 15.38
N VAL A 117 -2.10 -9.25 14.63
CA VAL A 117 -1.91 -10.62 15.11
C VAL A 117 -0.42 -10.94 15.03
N SER A 118 0.17 -11.39 16.14
CA SER A 118 1.58 -11.80 16.22
C SER A 118 1.85 -13.08 15.43
#